data_AF-A0A2N5A5E0-F1
#
_entry.id   AF-A0A2N5A5E0-F1
#
_cell.length_a   1.000
_cell.length_b   1.000
_cell.length_c   1.000
_cell.angle_alpha   90.00
_cell.angle_beta   90.00
_cell.angle_gamma   90.00
#
_symmetry.space_group_name_H-M   'P 1'
#
loop_
_entity.id
_entity.type
_entity.pdbx_description
1 polymer ?
#
loop_
_entity_poly.entity_id
_entity_poly.type
_entity_poly.pdbx_seq_one_letter_code
_entity_poly.pdbx_strand_id
1 'polypeptide(L)'
;TYDYIIGADGAASTVRELAGIGFSGHDYPLHFVMADVQFASAATLPGTSYYIDELGFLIFLPMPDNQVRIVIKRAGRLPSPRPVPDLQEINVALARFCPEVPPAQALTWSSSANFYNRIADDNLQHNIMLAGDAFHLFSPIGGQGMNTGIQDAINLAWKLAFYLHGVASDRLLASYRTERFAAVSGVLHATDHDTGLIAGLVPKNHIDAVYFPEFCNRHYYRHQLPLQYAGFAAPQCAHPNGLMGHHVPWYVFT
;
A
#
# COMPACT_ATOMS: atom_id res chain seq x y z
N THR A 1 27.56 18.75 -9.30
CA THR A 1 26.42 18.49 -10.19
C THR A 1 26.29 17.00 -10.37
N TYR A 2 25.09 16.48 -10.54
CA TYR A 2 24.84 15.06 -10.80
C TYR A 2 24.13 14.95 -12.14
N ASP A 3 24.48 13.94 -12.92
CA ASP A 3 23.89 13.74 -14.25
C ASP A 3 22.46 13.20 -14.18
N TYR A 4 22.11 12.49 -13.11
CA TYR A 4 20.78 11.90 -12.87
C TYR A 4 20.31 12.15 -11.43
N ILE A 5 18.99 12.24 -11.26
CA ILE A 5 18.33 12.39 -9.95
C ILE A 5 17.23 11.34 -9.83
N ILE A 6 17.19 10.65 -8.69
CA ILE A 6 16.08 9.74 -8.33
C ILE A 6 15.33 10.35 -7.14
N GLY A 7 14.09 10.76 -7.36
CA GLY A 7 13.15 11.13 -6.30
C GLY A 7 12.59 9.89 -5.64
N ALA A 8 13.10 9.57 -4.46
CA ALA A 8 12.59 8.53 -3.55
C ALA A 8 12.34 9.12 -2.15
N ASP A 9 11.89 10.37 -2.13
CA ASP A 9 11.80 11.27 -0.97
C ASP A 9 10.39 11.36 -0.36
N GLY A 10 9.53 10.37 -0.66
CA GLY A 10 8.25 10.18 0.01
C GLY A 10 7.07 10.95 -0.60
N ALA A 11 5.92 10.86 0.07
CA ALA A 11 4.64 11.42 -0.38
C ALA A 11 4.71 12.90 -0.78
N ALA A 12 5.43 13.70 0.01
CA ALA A 12 5.67 15.12 -0.20
C ALA A 12 6.99 15.37 -0.96
N SER A 13 7.23 14.57 -2.01
CA SER A 13 8.46 14.62 -2.81
C SER A 13 8.75 16.02 -3.32
N THR A 14 9.86 16.56 -2.86
CA THR A 14 10.45 17.82 -3.34
C THR A 14 11.00 17.63 -4.75
N VAL A 15 11.54 16.44 -5.08
CA VAL A 15 12.01 16.15 -6.44
C VAL A 15 10.87 16.22 -7.44
N ARG A 16 9.72 15.57 -7.16
CA ARG A 16 8.53 15.61 -8.02
C ARG A 16 8.05 17.04 -8.23
N GLU A 17 7.94 17.81 -7.15
CA GLU A 17 7.45 19.19 -7.18
C GLU A 17 8.38 20.10 -8.01
N LEU A 18 9.69 20.06 -7.75
CA LEU A 18 10.67 20.88 -8.47
C LEU A 18 10.82 20.47 -9.94
N ALA A 19 10.55 19.21 -10.28
CA ALA A 19 10.49 18.74 -11.67
C ALA A 19 9.22 19.18 -12.41
N GLY A 20 8.23 19.76 -11.72
CA GLY A 20 6.94 20.15 -12.29
C GLY A 20 6.06 18.96 -12.68
N ILE A 21 6.30 17.78 -12.10
CA ILE A 21 5.53 16.58 -12.38
C ILE A 21 4.26 16.61 -11.52
N GLY A 22 3.09 16.58 -12.19
CA GLY A 22 1.80 16.58 -11.50
C GLY A 22 1.54 15.28 -10.73
N PHE A 23 0.55 15.32 -9.83
CA PHE A 23 0.24 14.20 -8.94
C PHE A 23 -1.27 13.92 -8.91
N SER A 24 -1.73 13.30 -9.98
CA SER A 24 -3.13 12.97 -10.25
C SER A 24 -3.70 11.94 -9.27
N GLY A 25 -5.00 12.01 -9.03
CA GLY A 25 -5.72 11.10 -8.12
C GLY A 25 -6.65 11.85 -7.17
N HIS A 26 -6.99 11.22 -6.05
CA HIS A 26 -7.92 11.78 -5.07
C HIS A 26 -7.55 11.46 -3.62
N ASP A 27 -8.19 12.20 -2.71
CA ASP A 27 -8.10 11.99 -1.27
C ASP A 27 -9.38 11.32 -0.78
N TYR A 28 -9.26 10.42 0.19
CA TYR A 28 -10.45 9.83 0.81
C TYR A 28 -10.95 10.70 1.97
N PRO A 29 -12.28 10.72 2.24
CA PRO A 29 -12.87 11.46 3.35
C PRO A 29 -12.74 10.71 4.69
N LEU A 30 -11.58 10.10 4.93
CA LEU A 30 -11.28 9.28 6.11
C LEU A 30 -9.79 9.35 6.45
N HIS A 31 -9.47 8.89 7.66
CA HIS A 31 -8.09 8.72 8.09
C HIS A 31 -7.97 7.50 9.00
N PHE A 32 -6.73 7.11 9.21
CA PHE A 32 -6.38 6.06 10.15
C PHE A 32 -5.61 6.61 11.32
N VAL A 33 -5.87 5.95 12.42
CA VAL A 33 -5.18 6.10 13.68
C VAL A 33 -4.52 4.77 13.98
N MET A 34 -3.22 4.80 14.23
CA MET A 34 -2.44 3.62 14.59
C MET A 34 -1.74 3.85 15.92
N ALA A 35 -1.72 2.83 16.77
CA ALA A 35 -1.10 2.89 18.07
C ALA A 35 -0.50 1.54 18.44
N ASP A 36 0.73 1.55 18.93
CA ASP A 36 1.33 0.40 19.59
C ASP A 36 1.13 0.58 21.10
N VAL A 37 0.49 -0.39 21.73
CA VAL A 37 0.15 -0.33 23.15
C VAL A 37 0.65 -1.55 23.90
N GLN A 38 1.04 -1.34 25.14
CA GLN A 38 1.56 -2.36 26.04
C GLN A 38 0.44 -2.94 26.90
N PHE A 39 0.37 -4.25 26.97
CA PHE A 39 -0.47 -4.97 27.94
C PHE A 39 0.38 -5.61 29.03
N ALA A 40 -0.26 -5.86 30.18
CA ALA A 40 0.36 -6.57 31.30
C ALA A 40 0.79 -7.99 30.91
N SER A 41 -0.04 -8.65 30.11
CA SER A 41 0.16 -10.02 29.65
C SER A 41 -0.62 -10.24 28.36
N ALA A 42 0.00 -10.93 27.39
CA ALA A 42 -0.65 -11.36 26.16
C ALA A 42 -1.45 -12.67 26.31
N ALA A 43 -1.37 -13.35 27.46
CA ALA A 43 -1.89 -14.71 27.62
C ALA A 43 -3.40 -14.85 27.34
N THR A 44 -4.16 -13.77 27.56
CA THR A 44 -5.62 -13.72 27.38
C THR A 44 -6.04 -12.82 26.23
N LEU A 45 -5.09 -12.27 25.47
CA LEU A 45 -5.41 -11.39 24.35
C LEU A 45 -5.84 -12.22 23.13
N PRO A 46 -6.76 -11.70 22.31
CA PRO A 46 -7.12 -12.36 21.06
C PRO A 46 -5.92 -12.42 20.12
N GLY A 47 -5.96 -13.38 19.19
CA GLY A 47 -5.04 -13.39 18.04
C GLY A 47 -5.29 -12.19 17.11
N THR A 48 -4.60 -12.17 15.97
CA THR A 48 -4.89 -11.19 14.91
C THR A 48 -6.37 -11.19 14.57
N SER A 49 -7.03 -10.06 14.81
CA SER A 49 -8.49 -9.96 14.72
C SER A 49 -8.90 -8.67 14.03
N TYR A 50 -9.97 -8.75 13.25
CA TYR A 50 -10.58 -7.62 12.55
C TYR A 50 -12.00 -7.44 13.07
N TYR A 51 -12.24 -6.33 13.77
CA TYR A 51 -13.55 -5.96 14.27
C TYR A 51 -14.14 -4.94 13.31
N ILE A 52 -15.17 -5.32 12.56
CA ILE A 52 -15.77 -4.49 11.51
C ILE A 52 -17.25 -4.29 11.85
N ASP A 53 -17.69 -3.04 11.83
CA ASP A 53 -19.10 -2.66 11.94
C ASP A 53 -19.44 -1.51 10.98
N GLU A 54 -20.68 -1.03 11.03
CA GLU A 54 -21.16 0.01 10.12
C GLU A 54 -20.49 1.38 10.32
N LEU A 55 -19.91 1.63 11.50
CA LEU A 55 -19.25 2.89 11.85
C LEU A 55 -17.74 2.85 11.55
N GLY A 56 -17.15 1.67 11.36
CA GLY A 56 -15.76 1.52 10.95
C GLY A 56 -15.16 0.18 11.34
N PHE A 57 -13.84 0.17 11.53
CA PHE A 57 -13.15 -1.04 11.97
C PHE A 57 -12.00 -0.75 12.92
N LEU A 58 -11.67 -1.77 13.71
CA LEU A 58 -10.47 -1.90 14.52
C LEU A 58 -9.72 -3.17 14.10
N ILE A 59 -8.43 -3.04 13.79
CA ILE A 59 -7.52 -4.18 13.61
C ILE A 59 -6.71 -4.32 14.89
N PHE A 60 -6.74 -5.53 15.46
CA PHE A 60 -5.97 -5.92 16.63
C PHE A 60 -4.83 -6.84 16.17
N LEU A 61 -3.60 -6.38 16.29
CA LEU A 61 -2.40 -7.08 15.80
C LEU A 61 -1.44 -7.33 16.98
N PRO A 62 -1.50 -8.52 17.62
CA PRO A 62 -0.51 -8.89 18.63
C PRO A 62 0.91 -8.85 18.06
N MET A 63 1.82 -8.27 18.83
CA MET A 63 3.25 -8.18 18.54
C MET A 63 4.04 -8.84 19.69
N PRO A 64 5.37 -9.04 19.54
CA PRO A 64 6.20 -9.51 20.64
C PRO A 64 6.10 -8.65 21.90
N ASP A 65 6.53 -9.20 23.03
CA ASP A 65 6.67 -8.49 24.32
C ASP A 65 5.36 -7.90 24.87
N ASN A 66 4.24 -8.59 24.68
CA ASN A 66 2.90 -8.15 25.09
C ASN A 66 2.47 -6.79 24.50
N GLN A 67 3.10 -6.38 23.40
CA GLN A 67 2.65 -5.22 22.63
C GLN A 67 1.55 -5.64 21.65
N VAL A 68 0.67 -4.71 21.34
CA VAL A 68 -0.36 -4.87 20.32
C VAL A 68 -0.41 -3.60 19.49
N ARG A 69 -0.39 -3.77 18.17
CA ARG A 69 -0.69 -2.70 17.23
C ARG A 69 -2.19 -2.63 16.99
N ILE A 70 -2.76 -1.47 17.26
CA ILE A 70 -4.16 -1.15 17.07
C ILE A 70 -4.26 -0.21 15.87
N VAL A 71 -5.11 -0.56 14.91
CA VAL A 71 -5.39 0.27 13.72
C VAL A 71 -6.88 0.57 13.69
N ILE A 72 -7.24 1.86 13.68
CA ILE A 72 -8.63 2.31 13.74
C ILE A 72 -8.91 3.21 12.53
N LYS A 73 -9.99 2.91 11.82
CA LYS A 73 -10.58 3.81 10.82
C LYS A 73 -11.37 4.90 11.53
N ARG A 74 -11.18 6.17 11.14
CA ARG A 74 -12.03 7.30 11.56
C ARG A 74 -12.59 8.05 10.35
N ALA A 75 -13.80 8.58 10.51
CA ALA A 75 -14.43 9.41 9.49
C ALA A 75 -13.80 10.81 9.44
N GLY A 76 -13.84 11.43 8.27
CA GLY A 76 -13.30 12.77 8.04
C GLY A 76 -11.78 12.77 7.82
N ARG A 77 -11.27 13.87 7.27
CA ARG A 77 -9.82 14.07 7.11
C ARG A 77 -9.20 14.60 8.40
N LEU A 78 -7.92 14.29 8.60
CA LEU A 78 -7.16 14.89 9.70
C LEU A 78 -7.05 16.41 9.53
N PRO A 79 -7.27 17.19 10.59
CA PRO A 79 -6.95 18.61 10.60
C PRO A 79 -5.43 18.83 10.60
N SER A 80 -5.02 20.08 10.39
CA SER A 80 -3.64 20.53 10.59
C SER A 80 -3.58 21.42 11.84
N PRO A 81 -2.71 21.13 12.83
CA PRO A 81 -1.75 20.03 12.89
C PRO A 81 -2.43 18.65 13.04
N ARG A 82 -1.75 17.59 12.60
CA ARG A 82 -2.27 16.21 12.63
C ARG A 82 -2.34 15.70 14.08
N PRO A 83 -3.54 15.44 14.65
CA PRO A 83 -3.64 14.84 15.96
C PRO A 83 -3.19 13.38 15.92
N VAL A 84 -2.52 12.93 16.97
CA VAL A 84 -2.21 11.52 17.23
C VAL A 84 -3.02 11.04 18.43
N PRO A 85 -3.44 9.77 18.48
CA PRO A 85 -4.24 9.28 19.60
C PRO A 85 -3.38 9.20 20.87
N ASP A 86 -4.02 9.44 22.00
CA ASP A 86 -3.47 9.10 23.31
C ASP A 86 -3.96 7.72 23.79
N LEU A 87 -3.43 7.26 24.92
CA LEU A 87 -3.81 5.96 25.49
C LEU A 87 -5.30 5.89 25.87
N GLN A 88 -5.89 7.01 26.29
CA GLN A 88 -7.30 7.05 26.70
C GLN A 88 -8.20 6.82 25.48
N GLU A 89 -7.93 7.49 24.36
CA GLU A 89 -8.63 7.29 23.10
C GLU A 89 -8.54 5.83 22.61
N ILE A 90 -7.37 5.20 22.73
CA ILE A 90 -7.20 3.79 22.36
C ILE A 90 -8.00 2.87 23.29
N ASN A 91 -7.96 3.10 24.60
CA ASN A 91 -8.73 2.30 25.56
C ASN A 91 -10.25 2.45 25.38
N VAL A 92 -10.74 3.63 24.97
CA VAL A 92 -12.15 3.81 24.59
C VAL A 92 -12.50 2.98 23.35
N ALA A 93 -11.62 2.96 22.34
CA ALA A 93 -11.83 2.14 21.15
C ALA A 93 -11.79 0.63 21.48
N LEU A 94 -10.84 0.19 22.31
CA LEU A 94 -10.76 -1.20 22.78
C LEU A 94 -12.02 -1.60 23.54
N ALA A 95 -12.50 -0.79 24.48
CA ALA A 95 -13.71 -1.10 25.24
C ALA A 95 -14.97 -1.21 24.34
N ARG A 96 -15.00 -0.49 23.21
CA ARG A 96 -16.11 -0.55 22.24
C ARG A 96 -16.02 -1.78 21.34
N PHE A 97 -14.86 -2.05 20.75
CA PHE A 97 -14.70 -3.10 19.73
C PHE A 97 -14.35 -4.47 20.33
N CYS A 98 -13.61 -4.49 21.44
CA CYS A 98 -13.07 -5.68 22.09
C CYS A 98 -13.35 -5.62 23.61
N PRO A 99 -14.62 -5.62 24.07
CA PRO A 99 -14.97 -5.46 25.49
C PRO A 99 -14.38 -6.54 26.41
N GLU A 100 -13.97 -7.68 25.85
CA GLU A 100 -13.27 -8.76 26.53
C GLU A 100 -11.79 -8.46 26.84
N VAL A 101 -11.19 -7.48 26.17
CA VAL A 101 -9.78 -7.10 26.33
C VAL A 101 -9.64 -6.10 27.49
N PRO A 102 -8.72 -6.32 28.44
CA PRO A 102 -8.48 -5.35 29.51
C PRO A 102 -7.93 -4.03 28.96
N PRO A 103 -7.97 -2.92 29.70
CA PRO A 103 -7.31 -1.70 29.25
C PRO A 103 -5.80 -1.90 29.06
N ALA A 104 -5.24 -1.30 28.01
CA ALA A 104 -3.81 -1.24 27.80
C ALA A 104 -3.15 -0.34 28.88
N GLN A 105 -1.94 -0.70 29.28
CA GLN A 105 -1.19 -0.06 30.36
C GLN A 105 -0.38 1.15 29.90
N ALA A 106 0.14 1.12 28.68
CA ALA A 106 0.96 2.20 28.14
C ALA A 106 0.80 2.31 26.63
N LEU A 107 1.00 3.53 26.12
CA LEU A 107 1.14 3.81 24.70
C LEU A 107 2.64 3.93 24.39
N THR A 108 3.16 3.07 23.51
CA THR A 108 4.60 3.07 23.14
C THR A 108 4.85 3.89 21.89
N TRP A 109 3.91 3.90 20.95
CA TRP A 109 3.98 4.68 19.73
C TRP A 109 2.58 4.98 19.18
N SER A 110 2.39 6.13 18.52
CA SER A 110 1.16 6.38 17.77
C SER A 110 1.37 7.29 16.56
N SER A 111 0.45 7.19 15.60
CA SER A 111 0.46 8.00 14.39
C SER A 111 -0.94 8.11 13.80
N SER A 112 -1.14 9.16 13.00
CA SER A 112 -2.35 9.37 12.22
C SER A 112 -2.01 9.73 10.78
N ALA A 113 -2.69 9.12 9.83
CA ALA A 113 -2.48 9.35 8.40
C ALA A 113 -3.81 9.40 7.63
N ASN A 114 -3.92 10.35 6.70
CA ASN A 114 -4.98 10.33 5.69
C ASN A 114 -4.68 9.24 4.66
N PHE A 115 -5.73 8.75 3.99
CA PHE A 115 -5.57 7.88 2.83
C PHE A 115 -5.54 8.71 1.55
N TYR A 116 -4.73 8.25 0.62
CA TYR A 116 -4.55 8.85 -0.69
C TYR A 116 -4.63 7.76 -1.75
N ASN A 117 -5.09 8.16 -2.92
CA ASN A 117 -4.96 7.36 -4.12
C ASN A 117 -4.41 8.25 -5.22
N ARG A 118 -3.08 8.24 -5.40
CA ARG A 118 -2.38 9.19 -6.28
C ARG A 118 -1.25 8.53 -7.06
N ILE A 119 -1.02 9.03 -8.26
CA ILE A 119 0.07 8.62 -9.15
C ILE A 119 0.68 9.85 -9.81
N ALA A 120 2.00 9.91 -9.92
CA ALA A 120 2.67 10.99 -10.63
C ALA A 120 2.35 10.88 -12.12
N ASP A 121 2.12 12.01 -12.77
CA ASP A 121 1.73 12.05 -14.19
C ASP A 121 2.85 11.51 -15.11
N ASP A 122 4.08 11.49 -14.60
CA ASP A 122 5.23 10.83 -15.19
C ASP A 122 6.17 10.30 -14.10
N ASN A 123 6.89 9.21 -14.37
CA ASN A 123 7.93 8.66 -13.49
C ASN A 123 9.34 8.76 -14.05
N LEU A 124 9.48 9.25 -15.29
CA LEU A 124 10.75 9.51 -15.92
C LEU A 124 10.65 10.71 -16.86
N GLN A 125 11.33 11.80 -16.52
CA GLN A 125 11.40 13.02 -17.31
C GLN A 125 12.86 13.46 -17.44
N HIS A 126 13.39 13.39 -18.65
CA HIS A 126 14.81 13.67 -18.94
C HIS A 126 15.74 12.80 -18.07
N ASN A 127 16.45 13.41 -17.13
CA ASN A 127 17.39 12.77 -16.21
C ASN A 127 16.84 12.65 -14.77
N ILE A 128 15.53 12.86 -14.59
CA ILE A 128 14.84 12.75 -13.31
C ILE A 128 13.92 11.53 -13.36
N MET A 129 14.05 10.66 -12.36
CA MET A 129 13.18 9.49 -12.17
C MET A 129 12.51 9.56 -10.80
N LEU A 130 11.28 9.07 -10.68
CA LEU A 130 10.56 8.95 -9.40
C LEU A 130 10.36 7.48 -9.05
N ALA A 131 10.50 7.12 -7.77
CA ALA A 131 10.27 5.77 -7.26
C ALA A 131 9.60 5.79 -5.88
N GLY A 132 8.83 4.74 -5.56
CA GLY A 132 8.13 4.62 -4.27
C GLY A 132 7.11 5.74 -4.07
N ASP A 133 6.97 6.21 -2.83
CA ASP A 133 5.95 7.20 -2.44
C ASP A 133 6.07 8.57 -3.15
N ALA A 134 7.21 8.85 -3.77
CA ALA A 134 7.39 10.01 -4.64
C ALA A 134 6.64 9.85 -5.98
N PHE A 135 6.52 8.62 -6.46
CA PHE A 135 5.82 8.24 -7.68
C PHE A 135 4.34 7.90 -7.43
N HIS A 136 4.01 7.16 -6.39
CA HIS A 136 2.63 6.70 -6.14
C HIS A 136 2.27 6.67 -4.67
N LEU A 137 1.00 6.89 -4.37
CA LEU A 137 0.44 6.69 -3.04
C LEU A 137 -0.79 5.83 -3.16
N PHE A 138 -0.78 4.70 -2.47
CA PHE A 138 -1.93 3.84 -2.34
C PHE A 138 -2.54 3.97 -0.94
N SER A 139 -3.80 3.59 -0.85
CA SER A 139 -4.34 3.16 0.44
C SER A 139 -3.50 2.00 0.99
N PRO A 140 -3.18 1.96 2.29
CA PRO A 140 -2.40 0.87 2.89
C PRO A 140 -3.16 -0.46 2.94
N ILE A 141 -4.42 -0.48 2.52
CA ILE A 141 -5.16 -1.73 2.31
C ILE A 141 -4.38 -2.62 1.33
N GLY A 142 -4.15 -3.86 1.75
CA GLY A 142 -3.37 -4.83 0.97
C GLY A 142 -1.85 -4.67 1.06
N GLY A 143 -1.32 -3.69 1.79
CA GLY A 143 0.11 -3.56 2.05
C GLY A 143 0.97 -3.31 0.81
N GLN A 144 0.43 -2.64 -0.22
CA GLN A 144 1.07 -2.56 -1.53
C GLN A 144 2.20 -1.51 -1.62
N GLY A 145 2.08 -0.36 -0.95
CA GLY A 145 3.00 0.79 -1.12
C GLY A 145 4.49 0.46 -1.07
N MET A 146 4.96 -0.05 0.06
CA MET A 146 6.38 -0.40 0.23
C MET A 146 6.83 -1.47 -0.78
N ASN A 147 6.00 -2.48 -1.04
CA ASN A 147 6.32 -3.56 -1.96
C ASN A 147 6.48 -3.03 -3.40
N THR A 148 5.57 -2.18 -3.84
CA THR A 148 5.64 -1.54 -5.17
C THR A 148 6.85 -0.62 -5.27
N GLY A 149 7.18 0.14 -4.22
CA GLY A 149 8.38 0.99 -4.20
C GLY A 149 9.69 0.21 -4.28
N ILE A 150 9.79 -0.95 -3.60
CA ILE A 150 10.95 -1.86 -3.74
C ILE A 150 11.06 -2.37 -5.18
N GLN A 151 9.94 -2.74 -5.80
CA GLN A 151 9.94 -3.18 -7.20
C GLN A 151 10.31 -2.07 -8.18
N ASP A 152 9.95 -0.81 -7.90
CA ASP A 152 10.40 0.34 -8.70
C ASP A 152 11.93 0.45 -8.66
N ALA A 153 12.52 0.40 -7.46
CA ALA A 153 13.96 0.47 -7.26
C ALA A 153 14.69 -0.69 -7.96
N ILE A 154 14.19 -1.92 -7.82
CA ILE A 154 14.74 -3.10 -8.49
C ILE A 154 14.66 -2.95 -10.01
N ASN A 155 13.54 -2.46 -10.55
CA ASN A 155 13.37 -2.26 -11.99
C ASN A 155 14.31 -1.18 -12.54
N LEU A 156 14.48 -0.07 -11.82
CA LEU A 156 15.29 1.07 -12.25
C LEU A 156 16.79 0.81 -12.15
N ALA A 157 17.26 0.19 -11.06
CA ALA A 157 18.68 0.18 -10.71
C ALA A 157 19.57 -0.44 -11.81
N TRP A 158 19.20 -1.61 -12.33
CA TRP A 158 20.00 -2.28 -13.37
C TRP A 158 19.92 -1.58 -14.72
N LYS A 159 18.75 -1.02 -15.06
CA LYS A 159 18.55 -0.27 -16.31
C LYS A 159 19.41 0.98 -16.33
N LEU A 160 19.38 1.73 -15.23
CA LEU A 160 20.21 2.92 -15.06
C LEU A 160 21.70 2.57 -15.09
N ALA A 161 22.11 1.51 -14.38
CA ALA A 161 23.51 1.08 -14.40
C ALA A 161 23.98 0.73 -15.82
N PHE A 162 23.21 -0.06 -16.57
CA PHE A 162 23.57 -0.46 -17.94
C PHE A 162 23.61 0.73 -18.89
N TYR A 163 22.68 1.67 -18.71
CA TYR A 163 22.65 2.91 -19.47
C TYR A 163 23.89 3.78 -19.18
N LEU A 164 24.23 3.99 -17.90
CA LEU A 164 25.41 4.76 -17.49
C LEU A 164 26.73 4.14 -17.95
N HIS A 165 26.79 2.82 -18.06
CA HIS A 165 27.96 2.11 -18.59
C HIS A 165 28.02 2.07 -20.13
N GLY A 166 27.05 2.67 -20.83
CA GLY A 166 26.99 2.65 -22.30
C GLY A 166 26.69 1.26 -22.88
N VAL A 167 26.20 0.33 -22.06
CA VAL A 167 25.87 -1.05 -22.46
C VAL A 167 24.46 -1.13 -23.05
N ALA A 168 23.58 -0.19 -22.68
CA ALA A 168 22.20 -0.16 -23.14
C ALA A 168 21.81 1.18 -23.76
N SER A 169 20.90 1.12 -24.73
CA SER A 169 20.30 2.30 -25.36
C SER A 169 19.32 3.02 -24.42
N ASP A 170 18.96 4.27 -24.76
CA ASP A 170 17.90 5.05 -24.10
C ASP A 170 16.59 4.27 -23.97
N ARG A 171 16.30 3.37 -24.93
CA ARG A 171 15.10 2.53 -24.93
C ARG A 171 15.02 1.65 -23.67
N LEU A 172 16.16 1.15 -23.17
CA LEU A 172 16.15 0.36 -21.95
C LEU A 172 15.75 1.22 -20.76
N LEU A 173 16.35 2.40 -20.60
CA LEU A 173 16.00 3.29 -19.50
C LEU A 173 14.54 3.77 -19.61
N ALA A 174 14.09 4.12 -20.82
CA ALA A 174 12.70 4.51 -21.10
C ALA A 174 11.69 3.40 -20.77
N SER A 175 12.08 2.12 -20.77
CA SER A 175 11.20 1.02 -20.37
C SER A 175 10.81 1.08 -18.88
N TYR A 176 11.62 1.73 -18.03
CA TYR A 176 11.22 2.00 -16.63
C TYR A 176 9.90 2.76 -16.56
N ARG A 177 9.74 3.75 -17.46
CA ARG A 177 8.52 4.54 -17.57
C ARG A 177 7.32 3.64 -17.84
N THR A 178 7.36 2.90 -18.95
CA THR A 178 6.21 2.11 -19.42
C THR A 178 5.88 0.93 -18.50
N GLU A 179 6.89 0.19 -18.03
CA GLU A 179 6.67 -1.01 -17.22
C GLU A 179 6.12 -0.66 -15.84
N ARG A 180 6.72 0.34 -15.17
CA ARG A 180 6.31 0.69 -13.81
C ARG A 180 5.03 1.50 -13.78
N PHE A 181 4.77 2.36 -14.78
CA PHE A 181 3.50 3.07 -14.87
C PHE A 181 2.32 2.11 -15.04
N ALA A 182 2.45 1.08 -15.88
CA ALA A 182 1.40 0.06 -16.05
C ALA A 182 1.17 -0.74 -14.75
N ALA A 183 2.24 -1.20 -14.10
CA ALA A 183 2.14 -1.94 -12.84
C ALA A 183 1.51 -1.11 -11.71
N VAL A 184 1.99 0.13 -11.53
CA VAL A 184 1.49 1.06 -10.51
C VAL A 184 0.02 1.41 -10.77
N SER A 185 -0.37 1.66 -12.02
CA SER A 185 -1.78 1.92 -12.37
C SER A 185 -2.69 0.75 -12.02
N GLY A 186 -2.23 -0.50 -12.23
CA GLY A 186 -2.98 -1.69 -11.82
C GLY A 186 -3.18 -1.79 -10.31
N VAL A 187 -2.12 -1.52 -9.54
CA VAL A 187 -2.18 -1.47 -8.06
C VAL A 187 -3.07 -0.33 -7.57
N LEU A 188 -2.99 0.84 -8.23
CA LEU A 188 -3.80 2.02 -7.95
C LEU A 188 -5.30 1.69 -8.05
N HIS A 189 -5.71 1.04 -9.15
CA HIS A 189 -7.08 0.60 -9.37
C HIS A 189 -7.54 -0.46 -8.37
N ALA A 190 -6.71 -1.48 -8.10
CA ALA A 190 -7.06 -2.54 -7.15
C ALA A 190 -7.24 -1.97 -5.73
N THR A 191 -6.29 -1.16 -5.27
CA THR A 191 -6.36 -0.54 -3.94
C THR A 191 -7.49 0.48 -3.83
N ASP A 192 -7.86 1.17 -4.91
CA ASP A 192 -9.05 2.04 -4.95
C ASP A 192 -10.32 1.26 -4.65
N HIS A 193 -10.51 0.20 -5.42
CA HIS A 193 -11.66 -0.67 -5.33
C HIS A 193 -11.78 -1.30 -3.93
N ASP A 194 -10.69 -1.89 -3.44
CA ASP A 194 -10.66 -2.56 -2.13
C ASP A 194 -10.87 -1.57 -0.99
N THR A 195 -10.34 -0.34 -1.11
CA THR A 195 -10.59 0.72 -0.13
C THR A 195 -12.03 1.14 -0.12
N GLY A 196 -12.64 1.31 -1.29
CA GLY A 196 -14.05 1.61 -1.42
C GLY A 196 -14.92 0.60 -0.65
N LEU A 197 -14.65 -0.69 -0.85
CA LEU A 197 -15.37 -1.78 -0.19
C LEU A 197 -15.15 -1.81 1.32
N ILE A 198 -13.89 -1.88 1.77
CA ILE A 198 -13.53 -2.06 3.19
C ILE A 198 -13.90 -0.83 4.01
N ALA A 199 -13.73 0.37 3.43
CA ALA A 199 -14.10 1.60 4.12
C ALA A 199 -15.59 1.95 3.98
N GLY A 200 -16.41 1.16 3.28
CA GLY A 200 -17.84 1.43 3.10
C GLY A 200 -18.12 2.72 2.35
N LEU A 201 -17.24 3.10 1.41
CA LEU A 201 -17.38 4.29 0.57
C LEU A 201 -18.17 4.00 -0.71
N VAL A 202 -18.31 2.72 -1.10
CA VAL A 202 -19.23 2.29 -2.16
C VAL A 202 -20.53 1.72 -1.57
N PRO A 203 -21.68 1.95 -2.22
CA PRO A 203 -22.95 1.34 -1.83
C PRO A 203 -22.85 -0.21 -1.72
N LYS A 204 -23.49 -0.81 -0.72
CA LYS A 204 -23.45 -2.28 -0.48
C LYS A 204 -23.98 -3.11 -1.67
N ASN A 205 -24.81 -2.52 -2.56
CA ASN A 205 -25.29 -3.16 -3.78
C ASN A 205 -24.29 -3.10 -4.96
N HIS A 206 -23.12 -2.52 -4.75
CA HIS A 206 -22.00 -2.42 -5.69
C HIS A 206 -20.83 -3.35 -5.32
N ILE A 207 -21.01 -4.24 -4.33
CA ILE A 207 -20.01 -5.29 -4.05
C ILE A 207 -19.99 -6.20 -5.28
N ASP A 208 -18.90 -6.15 -6.04
CA ASP A 208 -18.71 -6.97 -7.21
C ASP A 208 -18.92 -8.45 -6.88
N ALA A 209 -19.58 -9.19 -7.78
CA ALA A 209 -19.78 -10.64 -7.66
C ALA A 209 -18.46 -11.40 -7.48
N VAL A 210 -17.33 -10.79 -7.87
CA VAL A 210 -15.97 -11.28 -7.68
C VAL A 210 -15.61 -11.44 -6.18
N TYR A 211 -16.24 -10.67 -5.28
CA TYR A 211 -15.96 -10.70 -3.84
C TYR A 211 -16.98 -11.49 -3.01
N PHE A 212 -18.07 -11.94 -3.61
CA PHE A 212 -19.02 -12.85 -2.96
C PHE A 212 -18.49 -14.27 -3.05
N PRO A 213 -18.53 -15.09 -1.98
CA PRO A 213 -18.12 -16.50 -2.03
C PRO A 213 -19.14 -17.36 -2.79
N GLU A 214 -19.49 -16.98 -4.02
CA GLU A 214 -20.17 -17.83 -4.97
C GLU A 214 -19.16 -18.84 -5.53
N PHE A 215 -19.54 -20.10 -5.67
CA PHE A 215 -18.63 -21.15 -6.15
C PHE A 215 -17.96 -20.84 -7.51
N CYS A 216 -18.50 -19.90 -8.29
CA CYS A 216 -18.05 -19.53 -9.64
C CYS A 216 -16.72 -18.76 -9.67
N ASN A 217 -16.32 -18.03 -8.62
CA ASN A 217 -15.11 -17.21 -8.60
C ASN A 217 -13.93 -17.83 -7.83
N ARG A 218 -14.08 -19.08 -7.37
CA ARG A 218 -13.05 -19.81 -6.60
C ARG A 218 -11.68 -19.83 -7.29
N HIS A 219 -11.65 -19.92 -8.63
CA HIS A 219 -10.40 -19.93 -9.38
C HIS A 219 -9.63 -18.60 -9.24
N TYR A 220 -10.35 -17.47 -9.29
CA TYR A 220 -9.77 -16.14 -9.09
C TYR A 220 -9.13 -16.03 -7.71
N TYR A 221 -9.87 -16.36 -6.65
CA TYR A 221 -9.35 -16.34 -5.28
C TYR A 221 -8.16 -17.26 -5.05
N ARG A 222 -8.17 -18.46 -5.67
CA ARG A 222 -7.12 -19.44 -5.44
C ARG A 222 -5.83 -19.11 -6.20
N HIS A 223 -5.93 -18.53 -7.39
CA HIS A 223 -4.80 -18.45 -8.32
C HIS A 223 -4.42 -17.04 -8.75
N GLN A 224 -5.35 -16.09 -8.80
CA GLN A 224 -5.09 -14.74 -9.33
C GLN A 224 -4.94 -13.71 -8.22
N LEU A 225 -5.88 -13.67 -7.26
CA LEU A 225 -5.84 -12.71 -6.16
C LEU A 225 -4.53 -12.76 -5.35
N PRO A 226 -3.97 -13.95 -4.99
CA PRO A 226 -2.70 -13.99 -4.25
C PRO A 226 -1.53 -13.44 -5.07
N LEU A 227 -1.51 -13.69 -6.38
CA LEU A 227 -0.46 -13.16 -7.27
C LEU A 227 -0.57 -11.64 -7.44
N GLN A 228 -1.79 -11.10 -7.48
CA GLN A 228 -2.02 -9.65 -7.53
C GLN A 228 -1.45 -8.97 -6.29
N TYR A 229 -1.82 -9.45 -5.10
CA TYR A 229 -1.37 -8.88 -3.83
C TYR A 229 0.12 -9.14 -3.53
N ALA A 230 0.68 -10.23 -4.05
CA ALA A 230 2.12 -10.49 -3.94
C ALA A 230 2.96 -9.74 -4.99
N GLY A 231 2.34 -9.00 -5.91
CA GLY A 231 3.04 -8.23 -6.93
C GLY A 231 3.59 -9.06 -8.11
N PHE A 232 3.08 -10.27 -8.32
CA PHE A 232 3.50 -11.18 -9.40
C PHE A 232 2.55 -11.20 -10.61
N ALA A 233 1.37 -10.56 -10.49
CA ALA A 233 0.36 -10.60 -11.56
C ALA A 233 0.64 -9.65 -12.73
N ALA A 234 1.44 -8.60 -12.54
CA ALA A 234 1.68 -7.58 -13.57
C ALA A 234 2.87 -7.98 -14.48
N PRO A 235 2.65 -8.29 -15.77
CA PRO A 235 3.75 -8.50 -16.70
C PRO A 235 4.39 -7.17 -17.12
N GLN A 236 5.70 -7.20 -17.42
CA GLN A 236 6.45 -6.08 -17.99
C GLN A 236 6.03 -5.79 -19.45
N CYS A 237 5.49 -6.78 -20.16
CA CYS A 237 4.94 -6.62 -21.50
C CYS A 237 3.80 -7.63 -21.76
N ALA A 238 2.82 -7.23 -22.57
CA ALA A 238 1.80 -8.16 -23.04
C ALA A 238 2.41 -9.07 -24.12
N HIS A 239 2.42 -10.38 -23.88
CA HIS A 239 2.96 -11.35 -24.82
C HIS A 239 2.07 -12.61 -24.90
N PRO A 240 1.87 -13.23 -26.08
CA PRO A 240 1.01 -14.41 -26.23
C PRO A 240 1.48 -15.63 -25.44
N ASN A 241 2.80 -15.76 -25.24
CA ASN A 241 3.38 -16.74 -24.33
C ASN A 241 3.22 -16.24 -22.89
N GLY A 242 2.38 -16.91 -22.10
CA GLY A 242 1.99 -16.51 -20.75
C GLY A 242 3.11 -16.44 -19.70
N LEU A 243 4.35 -16.77 -20.05
CA LEU A 243 5.52 -16.58 -19.18
C LEU A 243 6.36 -15.33 -19.53
N MET A 244 6.29 -14.84 -20.77
CA MET A 244 7.09 -13.68 -21.16
C MET A 244 6.60 -12.42 -20.45
N GLY A 245 7.55 -11.63 -19.94
CA GLY A 245 7.25 -10.41 -19.17
C GLY A 245 6.91 -10.65 -17.70
N HIS A 246 6.69 -11.90 -17.27
CA HIS A 246 6.47 -12.24 -15.87
C HIS A 246 7.78 -12.56 -15.14
N HIS A 247 7.79 -12.39 -13.82
CA HIS A 247 8.85 -12.94 -12.99
C HIS A 247 8.87 -14.47 -13.10
N VAL A 248 10.04 -15.04 -13.35
CA VAL A 248 10.22 -16.49 -13.41
C VAL A 248 10.08 -17.04 -11.99
N PRO A 249 9.18 -18.03 -11.76
CA PRO A 249 9.07 -18.67 -10.46
C PRO A 249 10.40 -19.29 -10.04
N TRP A 250 10.63 -19.37 -8.73
CA TRP A 250 11.78 -20.12 -8.23
C TRP A 250 11.64 -21.60 -8.64
N TYR A 251 12.60 -22.09 -9.40
CA TYR A 251 12.71 -23.50 -9.79
C TYR A 251 13.96 -24.11 -9.17
N VAL A 252 13.79 -25.25 -8.52
CA VAL A 252 14.91 -26.12 -8.13
C VAL A 252 15.04 -27.18 -9.22
N PHE A 253 16.13 -27.14 -9.97
CA PHE A 253 16.46 -28.22 -10.90
C PHE A 253 16.84 -29.45 -10.08
N THR A 254 16.03 -30.50 -10.17
CA THR A 254 16.33 -31.83 -9.63
C THR A 254 17.14 -32.64 -10.63
#